data_AF-W4M838-F1
#
_entry.id   AF-W4M838-F1
#
_cell.length_a   1.000
_cell.length_b   1.000
_cell.length_c   1.000
_cell.angle_alpha   90.00
_cell.angle_beta   90.00
_cell.angle_gamma   90.00
#
_symmetry.space_group_name_H-M   'P 1'
#
loop_
_entity.id
_entity.type
_entity.pdbx_description
1 polymer ?
#
loop_
_entity_poly.entity_id
_entity_poly.type
_entity_poly.pdbx_seq_one_letter_code
_entity_poly.pdbx_strand_id
1 'polypeptide(L)'
;MTLSSRLELAQVKGVLQLYCRALSGTPLEVLDTQGLVQQNIGWVDEDAASTDGTKVFLPPVVARYAETQHNFAWFKVVATHQVAHVEFGSFAFRFETPSTMFADRREQRERDASQRLIAPNDSNGFGPM
;
A
#
# COMPACT_ATOMS: atom_id res chain seq x y z
N MET A 1 -35.91 -6.21 -9.50
CA MET A 1 -35.62 -5.55 -8.21
C MET A 1 -34.12 -5.70 -8.00
N THR A 2 -33.31 -4.69 -8.31
CA THR A 2 -31.86 -4.75 -8.11
C THR A 2 -31.58 -4.42 -6.66
N LEU A 3 -31.31 -5.43 -5.84
CA LEU A 3 -30.76 -5.23 -4.51
C LEU A 3 -29.37 -4.61 -4.71
N SER A 4 -29.12 -3.45 -4.11
CA SER A 4 -27.81 -2.80 -4.21
C SER A 4 -26.73 -3.75 -3.69
N SER A 5 -25.77 -4.13 -4.53
CA SER A 5 -24.65 -5.01 -4.17
C SER A 5 -23.50 -4.27 -3.48
N ARG A 6 -23.62 -2.95 -3.39
CA ARG A 6 -22.69 -2.04 -2.72
C ARG A 6 -22.50 -2.45 -1.27
N LEU A 7 -21.24 -2.63 -0.86
CA LEU A 7 -20.86 -3.00 0.49
C LEU A 7 -19.99 -1.91 1.10
N GLU A 8 -20.44 -1.34 2.21
CA GLU A 8 -19.69 -0.35 2.98
C GLU A 8 -18.72 -1.06 3.94
N LEU A 9 -17.47 -0.60 4.01
CA LEU A 9 -16.45 -1.13 4.91
C LEU A 9 -16.95 -1.12 6.37
N ALA A 10 -17.65 -0.06 6.78
CA ALA A 10 -18.21 0.08 8.12
C ALA A 10 -19.08 -1.13 8.55
N GLN A 11 -19.76 -1.80 7.62
CA GLN A 11 -20.61 -2.96 7.90
C GLN A 11 -19.80 -4.22 8.21
N VAL A 12 -18.59 -4.33 7.67
CA VAL A 12 -17.74 -5.54 7.75
C VAL A 12 -16.41 -5.32 8.46
N LYS A 13 -16.15 -4.08 8.93
CA LYS A 13 -14.88 -3.64 9.54
C LYS A 13 -14.41 -4.56 10.66
N GLY A 14 -15.30 -4.92 11.59
CA GLY A 14 -14.95 -5.79 12.72
C GLY A 14 -14.49 -7.19 12.28
N VAL A 15 -15.15 -7.77 11.28
CA VAL A 15 -14.78 -9.08 10.73
C VAL A 15 -13.44 -8.99 9.98
N LEU A 16 -13.24 -7.94 9.19
CA LEU A 16 -11.98 -7.72 8.47
C LEU A 16 -10.81 -7.47 9.44
N GLN A 17 -11.03 -6.76 10.55
CA GLN A 17 -10.00 -6.53 11.55
C GLN A 17 -9.59 -7.83 12.25
N LEU A 18 -10.55 -8.69 12.61
CA LEU A 18 -10.24 -10.03 13.12
C LEU A 18 -9.49 -10.87 12.09
N TYR A 19 -9.91 -10.81 10.83
CA TYR A 19 -9.26 -11.50 9.72
C TYR A 19 -7.80 -11.06 9.54
N CYS A 20 -7.53 -9.75 9.48
CA CYS A 20 -6.17 -9.22 9.34
C CYS A 20 -5.28 -9.62 10.52
N ARG A 21 -5.78 -9.54 11.77
CA ARG A 21 -5.04 -9.96 12.97
C ARG A 21 -4.73 -11.45 12.98
N ALA A 22 -5.67 -12.27 12.53
CA ALA A 22 -5.46 -13.72 12.42
C ALA A 22 -4.39 -14.06 11.38
N LEU A 23 -4.31 -13.29 10.29
CA LEU A 23 -3.29 -13.48 9.25
C LEU A 23 -1.90 -13.00 9.67
N SER A 24 -1.78 -11.90 10.42
CA SER A 24 -0.48 -11.29 10.77
C SER A 24 0.06 -11.67 12.14
N GLY A 25 -0.75 -12.28 13.00
CA GLY A 25 -0.40 -12.47 14.41
C GLY A 25 -0.15 -11.17 15.21
N THR A 26 -0.40 -10.00 14.62
CA THR A 26 -0.15 -8.68 15.20
C THR A 26 -1.45 -7.90 15.38
N PRO A 27 -1.53 -6.95 16.33
CA PRO A 27 -2.76 -6.22 16.63
C PRO A 27 -3.07 -5.12 15.59
N LEU A 28 -3.14 -5.48 14.30
CA LEU A 28 -3.46 -4.57 13.21
C LEU A 28 -4.83 -3.90 13.40
N GLU A 29 -4.90 -2.64 12.99
CA GLU A 29 -6.13 -1.86 12.87
C GLU A 29 -6.50 -1.73 11.39
N VAL A 30 -7.81 -1.80 11.10
CA VAL A 30 -8.34 -1.54 9.76
C VAL A 30 -9.02 -0.18 9.76
N LEU A 31 -8.65 0.68 8.82
CA LEU A 31 -9.21 2.01 8.61
C LEU A 31 -9.69 2.17 7.16
N ASP A 32 -10.47 3.21 6.90
CA ASP A 32 -10.78 3.59 5.52
C ASP A 32 -9.61 4.37 4.89
N THR A 33 -9.57 4.44 3.56
CA THR A 33 -8.60 5.22 2.79
C THR A 33 -8.78 6.73 2.92
N GLN A 34 -9.92 7.22 3.41
CA GLN A 34 -10.11 8.67 3.62
C GLN A 34 -9.17 9.21 4.70
N GLY A 35 -8.81 8.38 5.69
CA GLY A 35 -7.77 8.70 6.67
C GLY A 35 -6.37 8.91 6.07
N LEU A 36 -6.08 8.38 4.87
CA LEU A 36 -4.78 8.53 4.19
C LEU A 36 -4.63 9.87 3.47
N VAL A 37 -5.72 10.41 2.92
CA VAL A 37 -5.74 11.72 2.26
C VAL A 37 -5.29 12.82 3.24
N GLN A 38 -5.63 12.66 4.52
CA GLN A 38 -5.25 13.58 5.59
C GLN A 38 -3.77 13.49 5.99
N GLN A 39 -3.08 12.39 5.66
CA GLN A 39 -1.66 12.16 5.96
C GLN A 39 -0.73 12.58 4.81
N ASN A 40 -1.25 13.25 3.78
CA ASN A 40 -0.50 13.75 2.62
C ASN A 40 0.29 12.66 1.87
N ILE A 41 -0.21 11.41 1.89
CA ILE A 41 0.32 10.33 1.05
C ILE A 41 -0.27 10.51 -0.36
N GLY A 42 0.27 11.49 -1.10
CA GLY A 42 -0.28 12.01 -2.37
C GLY A 42 -0.31 11.07 -3.58
N TRP A 43 -0.30 9.75 -3.38
CA TRP A 43 -0.28 8.74 -4.45
C TRP A 43 -1.22 7.55 -4.21
N VAL A 44 -2.04 7.57 -3.16
CA VAL A 44 -2.99 6.48 -2.91
C VAL A 44 -4.32 6.85 -3.56
N ASP A 45 -4.64 6.16 -4.66
CA ASP A 45 -5.98 6.12 -5.22
C ASP A 45 -6.97 5.81 -4.07
N GLU A 46 -8.02 6.61 -3.90
CA GLU A 46 -9.00 6.43 -2.80
C GLU A 46 -9.65 5.03 -2.86
N ASP A 47 -9.64 4.41 -4.04
CA ASP A 47 -10.10 3.05 -4.31
C ASP A 47 -9.01 1.96 -4.11
N ALA A 48 -7.78 2.33 -3.74
CA ALA A 48 -6.67 1.42 -3.53
C ALA A 48 -6.39 1.15 -2.05
N ALA A 49 -6.44 -0.13 -1.68
CA ALA A 49 -5.99 -0.58 -0.37
C ALA A 49 -4.49 -0.33 -0.17
N SER A 50 -4.09 0.01 1.05
CA SER A 50 -2.69 0.31 1.41
C SER A 50 -2.39 -0.04 2.87
N THR A 51 -1.13 0.06 3.28
CA THR A 51 -0.69 -0.10 4.68
C THR A 51 0.53 0.76 4.99
N ASP A 52 0.62 1.26 6.22
CA ASP A 52 1.79 1.99 6.75
C ASP A 52 2.72 1.07 7.58
N GLY A 53 2.46 -0.25 7.59
CA GLY A 53 3.15 -1.22 8.42
C GLY A 53 2.54 -1.44 9.81
N THR A 54 1.63 -0.58 10.24
CA THR A 54 0.93 -0.67 11.54
C THR A 54 -0.59 -0.76 11.42
N LYS A 55 -1.15 -0.25 10.31
CA LYS A 55 -2.57 -0.24 9.99
C LYS A 55 -2.78 -0.63 8.54
N VAL A 56 -3.96 -1.17 8.26
CA VAL A 56 -4.41 -1.48 6.91
C VAL A 56 -5.53 -0.51 6.54
N PHE A 57 -5.40 0.14 5.41
CA PHE A 57 -6.36 1.10 4.89
C PHE A 57 -7.08 0.47 3.71
N LEU A 58 -8.41 0.43 3.76
CA LEU A 58 -9.26 -0.18 2.74
C LEU A 58 -10.24 0.85 2.17
N PRO A 59 -10.71 0.69 0.92
CA PRO A 59 -11.71 1.59 0.37
C PRO A 59 -12.97 1.63 1.25
N PRO A 60 -13.60 2.81 1.43
CA PRO A 60 -14.79 2.93 2.28
C PRO A 60 -15.98 2.13 1.73
N VAL A 61 -16.01 1.89 0.43
CA VAL A 61 -17.08 1.20 -0.27
C VAL A 61 -16.54 0.31 -1.39
N VAL A 62 -17.19 -0.83 -1.62
CA VAL A 62 -16.94 -1.70 -2.78
C VAL A 62 -18.26 -2.06 -3.46
N ALA A 63 -18.35 -1.79 -4.76
CA ALA A 63 -19.49 -2.13 -5.61
C ALA A 63 -19.03 -2.74 -6.95
N ARG A 64 -18.03 -3.63 -6.89
CA ARG A 64 -17.37 -4.23 -8.07
C ARG A 64 -18.16 -5.38 -8.69
N TYR A 65 -18.96 -6.08 -7.89
CA TYR A 65 -19.70 -7.28 -8.29
C TYR A 65 -21.19 -7.13 -7.99
N ALA A 66 -22.03 -7.90 -8.71
CA ALA A 66 -23.48 -7.92 -8.55
C ALA A 66 -23.95 -8.59 -7.24
N GLU A 67 -23.10 -9.38 -6.59
CA GLU A 67 -23.43 -10.05 -5.34
C GLU A 67 -22.56 -9.51 -4.21
N THR A 68 -23.21 -9.13 -3.10
CA THR A 68 -22.54 -8.58 -1.91
C THR A 68 -21.45 -9.52 -1.37
N GLN A 69 -21.64 -10.84 -1.47
CA GLN A 69 -20.64 -11.82 -1.05
C GLN A 69 -19.32 -11.72 -1.84
N HIS A 70 -19.40 -11.41 -3.14
CA HIS A 70 -18.21 -11.23 -3.98
C HIS A 70 -17.52 -9.91 -3.65
N ASN A 71 -18.26 -8.85 -3.31
CA ASN A 71 -17.67 -7.60 -2.81
C ASN A 71 -16.97 -7.79 -1.45
N PHE A 72 -17.55 -8.62 -0.56
CA PHE A 72 -16.89 -8.99 0.69
C PHE A 72 -15.63 -9.84 0.45
N ALA A 73 -15.68 -10.80 -0.48
CA ALA A 73 -14.51 -11.58 -0.86
C ALA A 73 -13.39 -10.69 -1.43
N TRP A 74 -13.74 -9.66 -2.20
CA TRP A 74 -12.78 -8.69 -2.71
C TRP A 74 -12.06 -7.93 -1.60
N PHE A 75 -12.79 -7.46 -0.56
CA PHE A 75 -12.17 -6.86 0.62
C PHE A 75 -11.12 -7.78 1.26
N LYS A 76 -11.41 -9.08 1.37
CA LYS A 76 -10.45 -10.05 1.91
C LYS A 76 -9.20 -10.17 1.04
N VAL A 77 -9.34 -10.18 -0.28
CA VAL A 77 -8.19 -10.26 -1.21
C VAL A 77 -7.26 -9.07 -1.00
N VAL A 78 -7.80 -7.85 -1.07
CA VAL A 78 -6.97 -6.65 -0.94
C VAL A 78 -6.40 -6.51 0.48
N ALA A 79 -7.17 -6.86 1.51
CA ALA A 79 -6.68 -6.87 2.89
C ALA A 79 -5.53 -7.89 3.07
N THR A 80 -5.64 -9.09 2.50
CA THR A 80 -4.59 -10.11 2.56
C THR A 80 -3.29 -9.61 1.93
N HIS A 81 -3.39 -8.96 0.77
CA HIS A 81 -2.24 -8.39 0.09
C HIS A 81 -1.52 -7.36 0.97
N GLN A 82 -2.27 -6.45 1.61
CA GLN A 82 -1.67 -5.45 2.50
C GLN A 82 -1.10 -6.07 3.77
N VAL A 83 -1.80 -7.03 4.37
CA VAL A 83 -1.34 -7.73 5.56
C VAL A 83 -0.06 -8.53 5.28
N ALA A 84 0.09 -9.10 4.09
CA ALA A 84 1.31 -9.82 3.71
C ALA A 84 2.56 -8.93 3.76
N HIS A 85 2.45 -7.64 3.42
CA HIS A 85 3.57 -6.71 3.58
C HIS A 85 4.02 -6.57 5.04
N VAL A 86 3.07 -6.59 5.98
CA VAL A 86 3.36 -6.55 7.42
C VAL A 86 3.96 -7.87 7.88
N GLU A 87 3.28 -8.98 7.59
CA GLU A 87 3.67 -10.33 8.03
C GLU A 87 5.08 -10.71 7.55
N PHE A 88 5.39 -10.44 6.28
CA PHE A 88 6.68 -10.76 5.70
C PHE A 88 7.73 -9.64 5.88
N GLY A 89 7.45 -8.65 6.73
CA GLY A 89 8.44 -7.67 7.18
C GLY A 89 8.91 -6.70 6.08
N SER A 90 8.05 -6.35 5.12
CA SER A 90 8.38 -5.35 4.09
C SER A 90 8.82 -4.00 4.69
N PHE A 91 8.28 -3.68 5.87
CA PHE A 91 8.60 -2.46 6.63
C PHE A 91 9.81 -2.58 7.56
N ALA A 92 10.41 -3.77 7.67
CA ALA A 92 11.58 -4.01 8.53
C ALA A 92 12.92 -3.70 7.84
N PHE A 93 12.88 -3.11 6.63
CA PHE A 93 14.08 -2.72 5.90
C PHE A 93 14.92 -1.72 6.72
N ARG A 94 16.22 -2.00 6.81
CA ARG A 94 17.22 -1.10 7.39
C ARG A 94 18.39 -1.00 6.42
N PHE A 95 18.79 0.23 6.10
CA PHE A 95 19.81 0.50 5.09
C PHE A 95 21.14 -0.20 5.42
N GLU A 96 21.49 -0.21 6.70
CA GLU A 96 22.74 -0.74 7.23
C GLU A 96 22.76 -2.28 7.36
N THR A 97 21.61 -2.96 7.27
CA THR A 97 21.55 -4.42 7.40
C THR A 97 22.28 -5.06 6.22
N PRO A 98 23.38 -5.82 6.39
CA PRO A 98 24.14 -6.39 5.27
C PRO A 98 23.30 -7.30 4.37
N SER A 99 23.58 -7.28 3.07
CA SER A 99 22.91 -8.18 2.12
C SER A 99 23.37 -9.63 2.31
N THR A 100 22.43 -10.57 2.38
CA THR A 100 22.72 -12.00 2.61
C THR A 100 22.73 -12.84 1.33
N MET A 101 22.08 -12.36 0.25
CA MET A 101 21.91 -13.10 -1.02
C MET A 101 22.69 -12.49 -2.19
N PHE A 102 22.99 -11.19 -2.14
CA PHE A 102 23.63 -10.45 -3.24
C PHE A 102 24.72 -9.52 -2.68
N ALA A 103 25.62 -9.06 -3.54
CA ALA A 103 26.59 -8.02 -3.18
C ALA A 103 25.88 -6.73 -2.79
N ASP A 104 26.33 -6.10 -1.71
CA ASP A 104 25.75 -4.84 -1.27
C ASP A 104 26.07 -3.71 -2.26
N ARG A 105 25.02 -3.15 -2.84
CA ARG A 105 25.10 -2.05 -3.82
C ARG A 105 24.42 -0.78 -3.33
N ARG A 106 23.86 -0.77 -2.11
CA ARG A 106 23.01 0.33 -1.64
C ARG A 106 23.78 1.64 -1.54
N GLU A 107 24.95 1.62 -0.91
CA GLU A 107 25.80 2.80 -0.81
C GLU A 107 26.24 3.34 -2.19
N GLN A 108 26.59 2.44 -3.11
CA GLN A 108 26.96 2.85 -4.46
C GLN A 108 25.77 3.53 -5.15
N ARG A 109 24.57 2.94 -5.07
CA ARG A 109 23.35 3.51 -5.64
C ARG A 109 23.00 4.86 -5.03
N GLU A 110 23.20 5.04 -3.72
CA GLU A 110 22.97 6.31 -3.04
C GLU A 110 23.96 7.38 -3.50
N ARG A 111 25.25 7.03 -3.63
CA ARG A 111 26.27 7.92 -4.20
C ARG A 111 25.92 8.32 -5.64
N ASP A 112 25.57 7.36 -6.49
CA ASP A 112 25.18 7.61 -7.89
C ASP A 112 23.93 8.52 -7.97
N ALA A 113 22.92 8.28 -7.12
CA ALA A 113 21.70 9.08 -7.09
C ALA A 113 21.97 10.53 -6.63
N SER A 114 22.80 10.68 -5.60
CA SER A 114 23.22 12.00 -5.08
C SER A 114 23.98 12.79 -6.14
N GLN A 115 24.86 12.14 -6.90
CA GLN A 115 25.59 12.77 -8.01
C GLN A 115 24.65 13.25 -9.13
N ARG A 116 23.59 12.48 -9.47
CA ARG A 116 22.60 12.90 -10.48
C ARG A 116 21.81 14.13 -10.06
N LEU A 117 21.52 14.27 -8.77
CA LEU A 117 20.81 15.45 -8.25
C LEU A 117 21.67 16.72 -8.28
N ILE A 118 22.99 16.57 -8.23
CA ILE A 118 23.96 17.68 -8.23
C ILE A 118 24.39 18.05 -9.66
N ALA A 119 24.32 17.11 -10.61
CA ALA A 119 24.67 17.37 -12.00
C ALA A 119 23.71 18.41 -12.63
N PRO A 120 24.20 19.48 -13.27
CA PRO A 120 23.36 20.44 -13.96
C PRO A 120 22.58 19.76 -15.07
N ASN A 121 21.32 20.14 -15.24
CA ASN A 121 20.46 19.64 -16.31
C ASN A 121 20.94 20.20 -17.65
N ASP A 122 21.88 19.53 -18.31
CA ASP A 122 22.33 19.84 -19.68
C ASP A 122 21.25 19.42 -20.71
N SER A 123 20.05 19.97 -20.58
CA SER A 123 18.99 19.89 -21.58
C SER A 123 18.63 21.30 -22.04
N ASN A 124 19.58 21.97 -22.69
CA ASN A 124 19.30 23.08 -23.61
C ASN A 124 20.18 22.95 -24.86
N GLY A 125 20.04 21.81 -25.54
CA GLY A 125 20.62 21.54 -26.85
C GLY A 125 19.57 21.57 -27.95
N PHE A 126 18.88 22.70 -28.14
CA PHE A 126 18.27 23.02 -29.43
C PHE A 126 19.23 23.93 -30.19
N GLY A 127 20.09 23.33 -31.02
CA GLY A 127 20.82 24.06 -32.06
C GLY A 127 19.86 24.38 -33.21
N PRO A 128 19.96 25.55 -33.87
CA PRO A 128 19.12 25.86 -35.02
C PRO A 128 19.49 24.95 -36.21
N MET A 129 18.48 24.58 -37.00
CA MET A 129 18.62 23.86 -38.27
C MET A 129 19.47 24.61 -39.29
#